data_AF-A0A7V2AZV4-F1
#
_entry.id   AF-A0A7V2AZV4-F1
#
_cell.length_a   1.000
_cell.length_b   1.000
_cell.length_c   1.000
_cell.angle_alpha   90.00
_cell.angle_beta   90.00
_cell.angle_gamma   90.00
#
_symmetry.space_group_name_H-M   'P 1'
#
loop_
_entity.id
_entity.type
_entity.pdbx_description
1 polymer ?
#
loop_
_entity_poly.entity_id
_entity_poly.type
_entity_poly.pdbx_seq_one_letter_code
_entity_poly.pdbx_strand_id
1 'polypeptide(L)' 'MFCPRCADDRLLVVRTIRVENLILRRRRCDNCGLFLETEERIVRVEVYRPSRYESEWVDLERWEAGDSHVA' A
#
# COMPACT_ATOMS: atom_id res chain seq x y z
N MET A 1 14.12 5.08 -1.90
CA MET A 1 13.64 6.38 -2.43
C MET A 1 14.41 7.47 -1.73
N PHE A 2 14.86 8.50 -2.45
CA PHE A 2 15.63 9.62 -1.89
C PHE A 2 14.76 10.87 -1.72
N CYS A 3 15.15 11.78 -0.83
CA CYS A 3 14.56 13.11 -0.73
C CYS A 3 14.88 13.90 -2.01
N PRO A 4 13.89 14.36 -2.78
CA PRO A 4 14.15 15.07 -4.04
C PRO A 4 14.78 16.45 -3.82
N ARG A 5 14.78 16.97 -2.59
CA ARG A 5 15.36 18.28 -2.27
C ARG A 5 16.85 18.20 -1.92
N CYS A 6 17.25 17.27 -1.07
CA CYS A 6 18.64 17.18 -0.57
C CYS A 6 19.35 15.87 -0.94
N ALA A 7 18.73 15.01 -1.75
CA ALA A 7 19.23 13.69 -2.16
C ALA A 7 19.54 12.71 -1.00
N ASP A 8 19.15 13.05 0.23
CA ASP A 8 19.30 12.22 1.42
C ASP A 8 18.26 11.09 1.43
N ASP A 9 18.62 9.89 1.88
CA ASP A 9 17.74 8.71 1.90
C ASP A 9 16.96 8.54 3.21
N ARG A 10 17.20 9.39 4.21
CA ARG A 10 16.51 9.37 5.51
C ARG A 10 15.10 9.95 5.40
N LEU A 11 14.19 9.15 4.85
CA LEU A 11 12.76 9.43 4.77
C LEU A 11 11.99 8.64 5.83
N LEU A 12 11.49 9.35 6.84
CA LEU A 12 10.70 8.77 7.92
C LEU A 12 9.21 8.77 7.53
N VAL A 13 8.54 7.62 7.64
CA VAL A 13 7.08 7.55 7.45
C VAL A 13 6.40 8.21 8.64
N VAL A 14 5.62 9.26 8.41
CA VAL A 14 4.93 10.02 9.47
C VAL A 14 3.43 9.74 9.50
N ARG A 15 2.84 9.36 8.36
CA ARG A 15 1.42 8.99 8.28
C ARG A 15 1.20 8.00 7.15
N THR A 16 0.36 7.00 7.42
CA THR A 16 -0.19 6.12 6.39
C THR A 16 -1.71 6.18 6.48
N ILE A 17 -2.37 6.46 5.36
CA ILE A 17 -3.83 6.41 5.22
C ILE A 17 -4.12 5.30 4.21
N ARG A 18 -5.08 4.43 4.54
CA ARG A 18 -5.56 3.38 3.64
C ARG A 18 -7.03 3.67 3.32
N VAL A 19 -7.38 3.72 2.04
CA VAL A 19 -8.75 3.93 1.56
C VAL A 19 -8.96 2.97 0.40
N GLU A 20 -9.86 2.00 0.55
CA GLU A 20 -10.13 0.97 -0.47
C GLU A 20 -8.84 0.34 -1.03
N ASN A 21 -8.53 0.58 -2.31
CA ASN A 21 -7.36 0.10 -3.04
C ASN A 21 -6.22 1.14 -3.10
N LEU A 22 -6.22 2.14 -2.22
CA LEU A 22 -5.26 3.23 -2.17
C LEU A 22 -4.50 3.26 -0.84
N ILE A 23 -3.19 3.43 -0.91
CA ILE A 23 -2.33 3.72 0.24
C ILE A 23 -1.65 5.07 0.01
N LEU A 24 -2.01 6.05 0.83
CA LEU A 24 -1.31 7.33 0.90
C LEU A 24 -0.26 7.25 2.01
N ARG A 25 1.01 7.42 1.64
CA ARG A 25 2.13 7.46 2.60
C ARG A 25 2.75 8.83 2.60
N ARG A 26 2.62 9.53 3.73
CA ARG A 26 3.34 10.76 4.00
C ARG A 26 4.65 10.44 4.71
N ARG A 27 5.75 10.93 4.15
CA ARG A 27 7.10 10.84 4.69
C ARG A 27 7.64 12.23 4.98
N ARG A 28 8.54 12.32 5.96
CA ARG A 28 9.32 13.52 6.27
C ARG A 28 10.80 13.20 6.09
N CYS A 29 11.52 14.03 5.36
CA CYS A 29 12.98 13.97 5.32
C CYS A 29 13.53 14.44 6.66
N ASP A 30 14.33 13.59 7.30
CA ASP A 30 14.95 13.90 8.60
C ASP A 30 15.97 15.04 8.47
N ASN A 31 16.69 15.10 7.35
CA ASN A 31 17.73 16.10 7.09
C ASN A 31 17.16 17.50 6.81
N CYS A 32 16.33 17.65 5.77
CA CYS A 32 15.86 18.97 5.33
C CYS A 32 14.41 19.31 5.73
N GLY A 33 13.72 18.40 6.42
CA GLY A 33 12.35 18.60 6.90
C GLY A 33 11.26 18.56 5.82
N LEU A 34 11.60 18.31 4.55
CA LEU A 34 10.63 18.23 3.45
C LEU A 34 9.60 17.13 3.71
N PHE A 35 8.32 17.43 3.50
CA PHE A 35 7.27 16.42 3.45
C PHE A 35 7.04 15.92 2.04
N LEU A 36 6.89 14.61 1.91
CA LEU A 36 6.63 13.89 0.67
C LEU A 36 5.37 13.07 0.86
N GLU A 37 4.43 13.17 -0.07
CA GLU A 37 3.25 12.31 -0.11
C GLU A 37 3.34 11.42 -1.34
N THR A 38 3.25 10.11 -1.12
CA THR A 38 3.23 9.13 -2.20
C THR A 38 1.91 8.39 -2.19
N GLU A 39 1.36 8.20 -3.38
CA GLU A 39 0.19 7.41 -3.63
C GLU A 39 0.60 6.04 -4.19
N GLU A 40 0.12 4.98 -3.56
CA GLU A 40 0.33 3.61 -4.01
C GLU A 40 -1.03 2.94 -4.22
N ARG A 41 -1.31 2.50 -5.45
CA ARG A 41 -2.53 1.76 -5.79
C ARG A 41 -2.30 0.26 -5.64
N ILE A 42 -3.13 -0.39 -4.83
CA ILE A 42 -3.21 -1.84 -4.72
C ILE A 42 -4.02 -2.32 -5.92
N VAL A 43 -3.41 -3.15 -6.78
CA VAL A 43 -4.09 -3.69 -7.98
C VAL A 43 -4.51 -5.15 -7.80
N ARG A 44 -3.85 -5.87 -6.90
CA ARG A 44 -4.10 -7.28 -6.61
C ARG A 44 -3.79 -7.59 -5.15
N VAL A 45 -4.38 -8.66 -4.65
CA VAL A 45 -4.26 -9.12 -3.27
C VAL A 45 -4.13 -10.65 -3.25
N GLU A 46 -3.37 -11.15 -2.28
CA GLU A 46 -3.21 -12.59 -2.08
C GLU A 46 -4.31 -13.08 -1.12
N VAL A 47 -5.06 -14.10 -1.54
CA VAL A 47 -6.16 -14.70 -0.77
C VAL A 47 -5.79 -16.13 -0.44
N TYR A 48 -5.82 -16.45 0.86
CA TYR A 48 -5.65 -17.81 1.32
C TYR A 48 -6.97 -18.59 1.18
N ARG A 49 -6.94 -19.77 0.56
CA ARG A 49 -8.06 -20.71 0.41
C ARG A 49 -7.90 -21.87 1.40
N PRO A 50 -8.59 -21.85 2.56
CA PRO A 50 -8.40 -22.86 3.60
C PRO A 50 -8.72 -24.28 3.15
N SER A 51 -9.71 -24.45 2.25
CA SER A 51 -10.16 -25.75 1.75
C SER A 51 -9.12 -26.50 0.92
N ARG A 52 -8.14 -25.78 0.37
CA ARG A 52 -7.09 -26.31 -0.50
C ARG A 52 -5.69 -26.07 0.06
N TYR A 53 -5.57 -25.40 1.21
CA TYR A 53 -4.30 -25.01 1.83
C TYR A 53 -3.37 -24.29 0.83
N GLU A 54 -3.92 -23.45 -0.03
CA GLU A 54 -3.20 -22.72 -1.07
C GLU A 54 -3.51 -21.22 -1.02
N SER A 55 -2.58 -20.40 -1.54
CA SER A 55 -2.79 -18.96 -1.71
C SER A 55 -2.87 -18.63 -3.19
N GLU A 56 -3.80 -17.75 -3.57
CA GLU A 56 -3.96 -17.27 -4.94
C GLU A 56 -3.90 -15.74 -5.00
N TRP A 57 -3.36 -15.20 -6.10
CA TRP A 57 -3.39 -13.76 -6.37
C TRP A 57 -4.67 -13.41 -7.13
N VAL A 58 -5.42 -12.44 -6.62
CA VAL A 58 -6.67 -11.96 -7.21
C VAL A 58 -6.54 -10.47 -7.56
N ASP A 59 -6.85 -10.12 -8.80
CA ASP A 59 -6.91 -8.72 -9.24
C ASP A 59 -8.16 -8.03 -8.66
N LEU A 60 -7.98 -6.86 -8.06
CA LEU A 60 -9.08 -6.13 -7.40
C LEU A 60 -10.14 -5.62 -8.38
N GLU A 61 -9.79 -5.38 -9.64
CA GLU A 61 -10.77 -5.02 -10.69
C GLU A 61 -11.77 -6.15 -10.97
N ARG A 62 -11.38 -7.40 -10.67
CA ARG A 62 -12.19 -8.61 -10.85
C ARG A 62 -12.80 -9.12 -9.54
N TRP A 63 -12.50 -8.47 -8.42
CA TRP A 63 -13.03 -8.83 -7.11
C TRP A 63 -14.42 -8.22 -6.95
N GLU A 64 -15.45 -9.02 -7.20
CA GLU A 64 -16.83 -8.62 -6.92
C GLU A 64 -17.10 -8.68 -5.41
N ALA A 65 -17.76 -7.66 -4.86
CA ALA A 65 -18.03 -7.49 -3.42
C ALA A 65 -18.87 -8.62 -2.77
N GLY A 66 -19.26 -9.65 -3.54
CA GLY A 66 -19.95 -10.86 -3.05
C GLY A 66 -19.01 -11.95 -2.49
N ASP A 67 -17.71 -11.92 -2.78
CA ASP A 67 -16.75 -12.94 -2.32
C ASP A 67 -16.19 -12.67 -0.91
N SER A 68 -16.58 -11.56 -0.25
CA SER A 68 -16.23 -11.26 1.14
C SER A 68 -17.06 -12.03 2.18
N HIS A 69 -17.92 -12.95 1.74
CA HIS A 69 -18.69 -13.87 2.60
C HIS A 69 -18.33 -15.32 2.30
N VAL A 70 -17.04 -15.66 2.28
CA VAL A 70 -16.64 -17.05 2.46
C VAL A 70 -16.64 -17.34 3.95
N ALA A 71 -17.69 -18.06 4.36
CA ALA A 71 -17.90 -18.68 5.66
C ALA A 71 -16.76 -19.62 6.08
#